data_AF-A0A6P1IN42-F1
#
_entry.id   AF-A0A6P1IN42-F1
#
_cell.length_a   1.000
_cell.length_b   1.000
_cell.length_c   1.000
_cell.angle_alpha   90.00
_cell.angle_beta   90.00
_cell.angle_gamma   90.00
#
_symmetry.space_group_name_H-M   'P 1'
#
loop_
_entity.id
_entity.type
_entity.pdbx_description
1 polymer ?
#
loop_
_entity_poly.entity_id
_entity_poly.type
_entity_poly.pdbx_seq_one_letter_code
_entity_poly.pdbx_strand_id
1 'polypeptide(L)'
;MSIAAQLLDQVLASALQAGMDQAHLARAAGLAPETVSRAKKRGTMDLASIAALARVAGLQLGLAPVATPRQAMVKQATQPTRSPLADPKWGLAWSNPDLDDMTLIRNALAKGGFMLLLEAVKAHGLEAVLAQWGQVKPGLKPNAQAEVERQLRNIQEGVSHAQA
;
A
#
# COMPACT_ATOMS: atom_id res chain seq x y z
N MET A 1 -24.44 2.71 -25.86
CA MET A 1 -23.24 2.12 -26.49
C MET A 1 -22.66 1.10 -25.52
N SER A 2 -22.43 -0.14 -25.92
CA SER A 2 -21.80 -1.15 -25.05
C SER A 2 -20.28 -0.87 -24.94
N ILE A 3 -19.66 -1.28 -23.82
CA ILE A 3 -18.19 -1.19 -23.64
C ILE A 3 -17.48 -1.95 -24.76
N ALA A 4 -18.01 -3.12 -25.16
CA ALA A 4 -17.48 -3.92 -26.25
C ALA A 4 -17.48 -3.17 -27.59
N ALA A 5 -18.55 -2.41 -27.90
CA ALA A 5 -18.61 -1.60 -29.11
C ALA A 5 -17.57 -0.47 -29.10
N GLN A 6 -17.41 0.21 -27.96
CA GLN A 6 -16.41 1.27 -27.81
C GLN A 6 -14.97 0.75 -27.98
N LEU A 7 -14.66 -0.39 -27.37
CA LEU A 7 -13.36 -1.04 -27.51
C LEU A 7 -13.11 -1.47 -28.97
N LEU A 8 -14.12 -2.06 -29.62
CA LEU A 8 -14.01 -2.47 -31.01
C LEU A 8 -13.76 -1.28 -31.94
N ASP A 9 -14.49 -0.18 -31.77
CA ASP A 9 -14.30 1.03 -32.56
C ASP A 9 -12.89 1.62 -32.37
N GLN A 10 -12.36 1.60 -31.14
CA GLN A 10 -11.02 2.09 -30.86
C GLN A 10 -9.93 1.21 -31.47
N VAL A 11 -10.11 -0.12 -31.45
CA VAL A 11 -9.21 -1.07 -32.11
C VAL A 11 -9.24 -0.87 -33.64
N LEU A 12 -10.42 -0.71 -34.23
CA LEU A 12 -10.55 -0.47 -35.68
C LEU A 12 -9.93 0.87 -36.10
N ALA A 13 -10.09 1.92 -35.30
CA ALA A 13 -9.47 3.21 -35.55
C ALA A 13 -7.93 3.12 -35.49
N SER A 14 -7.38 2.42 -34.50
CA SER A 14 -5.93 2.19 -34.38
C SER A 14 -5.38 1.34 -35.51
N ALA A 15 -6.09 0.29 -35.92
CA ALA A 15 -5.71 -0.55 -37.05
C ALA A 15 -5.67 0.26 -38.36
N LEU A 16 -6.63 1.16 -38.56
CA LEU A 16 -6.66 2.05 -39.73
C LEU A 16 -5.47 3.01 -39.74
N GLN A 17 -5.08 3.57 -38.58
CA GLN A 17 -3.88 4.40 -38.44
C GLN A 17 -2.59 3.62 -38.75
N ALA A 18 -2.58 2.31 -38.47
CA ALA A 18 -1.50 1.40 -38.82
C ALA A 18 -1.57 0.88 -40.28
N GLY A 19 -2.50 1.39 -41.10
CA GLY A 19 -2.64 1.00 -42.51
C GLY A 19 -3.30 -0.37 -42.73
N MET A 20 -3.94 -0.94 -41.70
CA MET A 20 -4.66 -2.22 -41.81
C MET A 20 -6.15 -1.96 -42.05
N ASP A 21 -6.69 -2.56 -43.11
CA ASP A 21 -8.13 -2.61 -43.30
C ASP A 21 -8.80 -3.63 -42.34
N GLN A 22 -10.12 -3.54 -42.21
CA GLN A 22 -10.88 -4.39 -41.30
C GLN A 22 -10.75 -5.89 -41.62
N ALA A 23 -10.65 -6.25 -42.90
CA ALA A 23 -10.58 -7.65 -43.32
C ALA A 23 -9.19 -8.24 -43.05
N HIS A 24 -8.14 -7.46 -43.27
CA HIS A 24 -6.76 -7.79 -42.95
C HIS A 24 -6.59 -7.95 -41.45
N LEU A 25 -7.09 -7.01 -40.64
CA LEU A 25 -7.07 -7.09 -39.19
C LEU A 25 -7.77 -8.37 -38.68
N ALA A 26 -8.97 -8.67 -39.20
CA ALA A 26 -9.71 -9.87 -38.81
C ALA A 26 -8.93 -11.15 -39.11
N ARG A 27 -8.40 -11.28 -40.34
CA ARG A 27 -7.63 -12.46 -40.75
C ARG A 27 -6.36 -12.62 -39.92
N ALA A 28 -5.62 -11.53 -39.69
CA ALA A 28 -4.41 -11.55 -38.89
C ALA A 28 -4.69 -11.89 -37.41
N ALA A 29 -5.90 -11.59 -36.91
CA ALA A 29 -6.36 -11.99 -35.58
C ALA A 29 -6.96 -13.41 -35.53
N GLY A 30 -6.97 -14.16 -36.65
CA GLY A 30 -7.56 -15.50 -36.73
C GLY A 30 -9.08 -15.51 -36.74
N LEU A 31 -9.72 -14.40 -37.11
CA LEU A 31 -11.17 -14.22 -37.13
C LEU A 31 -11.70 -14.08 -38.56
N ALA A 32 -12.94 -14.51 -38.78
CA ALA A 32 -13.63 -14.26 -40.04
C ALA A 32 -14.01 -12.76 -40.17
N PRO A 33 -13.79 -12.11 -41.33
CA PRO A 33 -14.17 -10.70 -41.53
C PRO A 33 -15.65 -10.40 -41.24
N GLU A 34 -16.53 -11.38 -41.50
CA GLU A 34 -17.97 -11.30 -41.22
C GLU A 34 -18.24 -11.17 -39.73
N THR A 35 -17.43 -11.79 -38.87
CA THR A 35 -17.56 -11.72 -37.41
C THR A 35 -17.37 -10.27 -36.94
N VAL A 36 -16.35 -9.59 -37.45
CA VAL A 36 -16.07 -8.18 -37.12
C VAL A 36 -17.17 -7.25 -37.67
N SER A 37 -17.63 -7.51 -38.89
CA SER A 37 -18.72 -6.74 -39.51
C SER A 37 -20.05 -6.88 -38.75
N ARG A 38 -20.38 -8.11 -38.31
CA ARG A 38 -21.57 -8.38 -37.49
C ARG A 38 -21.45 -7.76 -36.11
N ALA A 39 -20.28 -7.84 -35.48
CA ALA A 39 -20.02 -7.23 -34.18
C ALA A 39 -20.18 -5.70 -34.21
N LYS A 40 -19.69 -5.04 -35.26
CA LYS A 40 -19.89 -3.60 -35.46
C LYS A 40 -21.37 -3.20 -35.57
N LYS A 41 -22.20 -4.03 -36.22
CA LYS A 41 -23.65 -3.78 -36.37
C LYS A 41 -24.46 -4.13 -35.12
N ARG A 42 -24.13 -5.23 -34.44
CA ARG A 42 -24.86 -5.76 -33.27
C ARG A 42 -24.38 -5.18 -31.94
N GLY A 43 -23.18 -4.62 -31.91
CA GLY A 43 -22.57 -4.05 -30.71
C GLY A 43 -22.11 -5.09 -29.68
N THR A 44 -21.97 -6.36 -30.07
CA THR A 44 -21.55 -7.44 -29.18
C THR A 44 -20.42 -8.26 -29.81
N MET A 45 -19.39 -8.50 -29.01
CA MET A 45 -18.25 -9.36 -29.30
C MET A 45 -17.65 -9.79 -27.96
N ASP A 46 -17.11 -10.99 -27.89
CA ASP A 46 -16.43 -11.48 -26.70
C ASP A 46 -15.08 -10.76 -26.48
N LEU A 47 -14.66 -10.65 -25.22
CA LEU A 47 -13.44 -9.94 -24.86
C LEU A 47 -12.18 -10.60 -25.47
N ALA A 48 -12.17 -11.92 -25.65
CA ALA A 48 -11.03 -12.63 -26.20
C ALA A 48 -10.80 -12.27 -27.67
N SER A 49 -11.86 -12.21 -28.47
CA SER A 49 -11.80 -11.72 -29.86
C SER A 49 -11.35 -10.26 -29.95
N ILE A 50 -11.85 -9.39 -29.07
CA ILE A 50 -11.41 -7.97 -29.02
C ILE A 50 -9.92 -7.90 -28.65
N ALA A 51 -9.47 -8.70 -27.68
CA ALA A 51 -8.06 -8.76 -27.29
C ALA A 51 -7.16 -9.26 -28.43
N ALA A 52 -7.62 -10.22 -29.21
CA ALA A 52 -6.90 -10.72 -30.38
C ALA A 52 -6.75 -9.64 -31.46
N LEU A 53 -7.83 -8.92 -31.79
CA LEU A 53 -7.80 -7.79 -32.72
C LEU A 53 -6.88 -6.67 -32.21
N ALA A 54 -6.98 -6.32 -30.92
CA ALA A 54 -6.14 -5.30 -30.29
C ALA A 54 -4.65 -5.64 -30.45
N ARG A 55 -4.26 -6.89 -30.17
CA ARG A 55 -2.86 -7.34 -30.29
C ARG A 55 -2.29 -7.15 -31.70
N VAL A 56 -3.08 -7.48 -32.73
CA VAL A 56 -2.67 -7.29 -34.13
C VAL A 56 -2.58 -5.81 -34.49
N ALA A 57 -3.49 -4.98 -33.96
CA ALA A 57 -3.45 -3.53 -34.13
C ALA A 57 -2.36 -2.81 -33.31
N GLY A 58 -1.48 -3.56 -32.63
CA GLY A 58 -0.41 -2.99 -31.79
C GLY A 58 -0.89 -2.45 -30.44
N LEU A 59 -2.07 -2.86 -29.99
CA LEU A 59 -2.68 -2.42 -28.74
C LEU A 59 -2.71 -3.54 -27.69
N GLN A 60 -2.78 -3.13 -26.43
CA GLN A 60 -3.04 -4.02 -25.30
C GLN A 60 -4.29 -3.54 -24.56
N LEU A 61 -5.15 -4.47 -24.17
CA LEU A 61 -6.25 -4.18 -23.25
C LEU A 61 -5.74 -4.20 -21.82
N GLY A 62 -5.93 -3.08 -21.11
CA GLY A 62 -5.57 -2.93 -19.71
C GLY A 62 -6.67 -2.21 -18.94
N LEU A 63 -6.72 -2.45 -17.64
CA LEU A 63 -7.57 -1.69 -16.73
C LEU A 63 -6.75 -0.57 -16.12
N ALA A 64 -7.24 0.66 -16.23
CA ALA A 64 -6.67 1.81 -15.55
C ALA A 64 -7.60 2.24 -14.41
N PRO A 65 -7.05 2.68 -13.27
CA PRO A 65 -7.86 3.27 -12.21
C PRO A 65 -8.54 4.55 -12.72
N VAL A 66 -9.89 4.58 -12.74
CA VAL A 66 -10.69 5.75 -13.13
C VAL A 66 -10.58 6.88 -12.08
N ALA A 67 -10.30 6.48 -10.85
CA ALA A 67 -9.82 7.27 -9.74
C ALA A 67 -8.96 6.32 -8.89
N THR A 68 -8.13 6.83 -7.98
CA THR A 68 -7.63 6.00 -6.88
C THR A 68 -8.85 5.25 -6.36
N PRO A 69 -8.87 3.90 -6.35
CA PRO A 69 -10.02 3.18 -5.80
C PRO A 69 -10.27 3.84 -4.47
N ARG A 70 -11.46 4.43 -4.28
CA ARG A 70 -11.88 4.97 -2.98
C ARG A 70 -11.54 3.83 -2.06
N GLN A 71 -10.45 3.97 -1.29
CA GLN A 71 -9.90 2.87 -0.52
C GLN A 71 -11.12 2.29 0.13
N ALA A 72 -11.45 1.02 -0.20
CA ALA A 72 -12.52 0.35 0.54
C ALA A 72 -12.11 0.62 1.97
N MET A 73 -12.89 1.48 2.65
CA MET A 73 -12.46 2.07 3.90
C MET A 73 -12.36 0.88 4.84
N VAL A 74 -11.17 0.27 4.92
CA VAL A 74 -10.61 -0.15 6.20
C VAL A 74 -10.80 1.12 6.99
N LYS A 75 -11.77 1.11 7.90
CA LYS A 75 -12.27 2.27 8.62
C LYS A 75 -11.09 3.00 9.28
N GLN A 76 -10.39 3.86 8.54
CA GLN A 76 -9.65 4.97 9.07
C GLN A 76 -10.72 6.03 9.32
N ALA A 77 -11.51 5.76 10.35
CA ALA A 77 -12.11 6.82 11.11
C ALA A 77 -10.95 7.74 11.52
N THR A 78 -11.21 9.04 11.46
CA THR A 78 -10.51 10.09 12.18
C THR A 78 -10.59 9.80 13.70
N GLN A 79 -9.92 8.74 14.14
CA GLN A 79 -9.45 8.59 15.49
C GLN A 79 -8.03 9.15 15.49
N PRO A 80 -7.60 9.90 16.53
CA PRO A 80 -6.18 10.12 16.73
C PRO A 80 -5.53 8.74 16.67
N THR A 81 -4.55 8.56 15.79
CA THR A 81 -3.82 7.30 15.66
C THR A 81 -3.25 6.95 17.02
N ARG A 82 -3.96 6.12 17.79
CA ARG A 82 -3.51 5.64 19.09
C ARG A 82 -2.13 5.04 18.87
N SER A 83 -1.16 5.47 19.66
CA SER A 83 0.19 4.94 19.62
C SER A 83 0.16 3.40 19.63
N PRO A 84 0.98 2.72 18.82
CA PRO A 84 1.05 1.26 18.83
C PRO A 84 1.49 0.69 20.17
N LEU A 85 2.01 1.53 21.08
CA LEU A 85 2.29 1.18 22.48
C LEU A 85 1.02 1.00 23.33
N ALA A 86 -0.13 1.55 22.90
CA ALA A 86 -1.42 1.37 23.55
C ALA A 86 -2.04 -0.02 23.26
N ASP A 87 -1.44 -0.80 22.37
CA ASP A 87 -1.87 -2.18 22.08
C ASP A 87 -1.77 -3.05 23.35
N PRO A 88 -2.87 -3.72 23.77
CA PRO A 88 -2.90 -4.58 24.95
C PRO A 88 -1.79 -5.64 25.00
N LYS A 89 -1.24 -6.07 23.85
CA LYS A 89 -0.13 -7.03 23.79
C LYS A 89 1.10 -6.57 24.55
N TRP A 90 1.31 -5.26 24.65
CA TRP A 90 2.46 -4.69 25.37
C TRP A 90 2.21 -4.56 26.86
N GLY A 91 0.94 -4.56 27.27
CA GLY A 91 0.51 -4.42 28.65
C GLY A 91 0.89 -3.09 29.29
N LEU A 92 0.97 -2.01 28.50
CA LEU A 92 1.31 -0.66 28.98
C LEU A 92 0.09 0.18 29.37
N ALA A 93 -1.10 -0.21 28.88
CA ALA A 93 -2.34 0.56 28.99
C ALA A 93 -3.51 -0.25 29.61
N TRP A 94 -3.21 -1.24 30.45
CA TRP A 94 -4.20 -2.22 30.94
C TRP A 94 -5.48 -1.63 31.56
N SER A 95 -5.43 -0.43 32.14
CA SER A 95 -6.60 0.22 32.75
C SER A 95 -7.03 1.52 32.07
N ASN A 96 -6.23 2.08 31.16
CA ASN A 96 -6.56 3.31 30.46
C ASN A 96 -5.99 3.30 29.03
N PRO A 97 -6.80 2.94 28.02
CA PRO A 97 -6.38 2.93 26.63
C PRO A 97 -6.19 4.32 26.01
N ASP A 98 -6.55 5.38 26.75
CA ASP A 98 -6.39 6.79 26.34
C ASP A 98 -5.18 7.46 27.02
N LEU A 99 -4.21 6.66 27.49
CA LEU A 99 -2.93 7.18 28.00
C LEU A 99 -2.20 7.99 26.93
N ASP A 100 -1.62 9.10 27.36
CA ASP A 100 -0.79 9.95 26.52
C ASP A 100 0.45 9.17 26.02
N ASP A 101 0.87 9.48 24.79
CA ASP A 101 2.00 8.84 24.13
C ASP A 101 3.30 8.94 24.94
N MET A 102 3.56 10.08 25.60
CA MET A 102 4.73 10.26 26.45
C MET A 102 4.69 9.33 27.65
N THR A 103 3.53 9.15 28.28
CA THR A 103 3.35 8.19 29.37
C THR A 103 3.53 6.75 28.91
N LEU A 104 3.06 6.40 27.71
CA LEU A 104 3.29 5.07 27.12
C LEU A 104 4.78 4.82 26.84
N ILE A 105 5.51 5.82 26.33
CA ILE A 105 6.97 5.75 26.13
C ILE A 105 7.67 5.56 27.48
N ARG A 106 7.28 6.28 28.52
CA ARG A 106 7.86 6.12 29.87
C ARG A 106 7.63 4.72 30.44
N ASN A 107 6.41 4.18 30.28
CA ASN A 107 6.09 2.82 30.72
C ASN A 107 6.91 1.79 29.93
N ALA A 108 7.11 2.01 28.63
CA ALA A 108 7.97 1.16 27.80
C ALA A 108 9.43 1.15 28.29
N LEU A 109 9.97 2.34 28.60
CA LEU A 109 11.32 2.51 29.15
C LEU A 109 11.46 1.86 30.52
N ALA A 110 10.45 1.98 31.38
CA ALA A 110 10.44 1.35 32.69
C ALA A 110 10.41 -0.19 32.62
N LYS A 111 9.74 -0.75 31.61
CA LYS A 111 9.67 -2.20 31.38
C LYS A 111 10.95 -2.78 30.76
N GLY A 112 11.68 -1.99 29.96
CA GLY A 112 13.05 -2.29 29.51
C GLY A 112 13.22 -3.44 28.53
N GLY A 113 12.18 -3.76 27.75
CA GLY A 113 12.24 -4.82 26.73
C GLY A 113 12.66 -4.28 25.36
N PHE A 114 13.65 -4.90 24.73
CA PHE A 114 14.19 -4.43 23.44
C PHE A 114 13.13 -4.22 22.35
N MET A 115 12.25 -5.19 22.12
CA MET A 115 11.19 -5.09 21.11
C MET A 115 10.22 -3.94 21.37
N LEU A 116 10.00 -3.64 22.66
CA LEU A 116 9.12 -2.56 23.07
C LEU A 116 9.76 -1.20 22.86
N LEU A 117 11.06 -1.07 23.15
CA LEU A 117 11.84 0.12 22.87
C LEU A 117 11.96 0.37 21.37
N LEU A 118 12.18 -0.68 20.58
CA LEU A 118 12.22 -0.58 19.13
C LEU A 118 10.88 -0.09 18.56
N GLU A 119 9.77 -0.61 19.06
CA GLU A 119 8.44 -0.15 18.63
C GLU A 119 8.18 1.31 19.04
N ALA A 120 8.62 1.71 20.23
CA ALA A 120 8.54 3.10 20.67
C ALA A 120 9.35 4.03 19.76
N VAL A 121 10.59 3.65 19.39
CA VAL A 121 11.44 4.43 18.47
C VAL A 121 10.84 4.49 17.06
N LYS A 122 10.27 3.39 16.56
CA LYS A 122 9.60 3.37 15.25
C LYS A 122 8.37 4.28 15.20
N ALA A 123 7.62 4.35 16.30
CA ALA A 123 6.36 5.10 16.35
C ALA A 123 6.58 6.59 16.64
N HIS A 124 7.54 6.93 17.50
CA HIS A 124 7.69 8.29 18.06
C HIS A 124 9.04 8.94 17.75
N GLY A 125 9.97 8.20 17.15
CA GLY A 125 11.32 8.66 16.86
C GLY A 125 12.29 8.50 18.03
N LEU A 126 13.58 8.36 17.71
CA LEU A 126 14.64 8.14 18.69
C LEU A 126 14.78 9.32 19.66
N GLU A 127 14.68 10.55 19.16
CA GLU A 127 14.82 11.77 19.95
C GLU A 127 13.76 11.87 21.07
N ALA A 128 12.49 11.61 20.75
CA ALA A 128 11.42 11.62 21.72
C ALA A 128 11.61 10.55 22.82
N VAL A 129 12.06 9.36 22.44
CA VAL A 129 12.34 8.27 23.39
C VAL A 129 13.51 8.63 24.31
N LEU A 130 14.59 9.23 23.78
CA LEU A 130 15.73 9.68 24.59
C LEU A 130 15.35 10.83 25.53
N ALA A 131 14.49 11.75 25.11
CA ALA A 131 13.98 12.82 25.97
C ALA A 131 13.21 12.28 27.17
N GLN A 132 12.41 11.23 26.97
CA GLN A 132 11.70 10.55 28.08
C GLN A 132 12.63 9.68 28.93
N TRP A 133 13.71 9.14 28.36
CA TRP A 133 14.69 8.34 29.11
C TRP A 133 15.31 9.13 30.27
N GLY A 134 15.65 10.41 30.05
CA GLY A 134 16.16 11.29 31.11
C GLY A 134 15.21 11.44 32.31
N GLN A 135 13.91 11.28 32.10
CA GLN A 135 12.89 11.39 33.16
C GLN A 135 12.66 10.08 33.90
N VAL A 136 12.80 8.94 33.22
CA VAL A 136 12.55 7.60 33.81
C VAL A 136 13.79 7.05 34.51
N LYS A 137 14.97 7.31 33.96
CA LYS A 137 16.25 6.76 34.43
C LYS A 137 16.46 6.87 35.95
N PRO A 138 16.21 8.01 36.63
CA PRO A 138 16.44 8.13 38.07
C PRO A 138 15.60 7.19 38.94
N GLY A 139 14.42 6.76 38.45
CA GLY A 139 13.51 5.87 39.17
C GLY A 139 13.82 4.38 39.02
N LEU A 140 14.78 4.00 38.16
CA LEU A 140 15.13 2.61 37.88
C LEU A 140 16.36 2.14 38.64
N LYS A 141 16.46 0.83 38.87
CA LYS A 141 17.66 0.21 39.45
C LYS A 141 18.86 0.34 38.49
N PRO A 142 20.10 0.48 38.98
CA PRO A 142 21.29 0.71 38.13
C PRO A 142 21.46 -0.31 36.99
N ASN A 143 21.22 -1.57 37.28
CA ASN A 143 21.28 -2.68 36.33
C ASN A 143 20.18 -2.61 35.26
N ALA A 144 18.97 -2.15 35.60
CA ALA A 144 17.92 -1.89 34.62
C ALA A 144 18.26 -0.67 33.75
N GLN A 145 18.87 0.37 34.34
CA GLN A 145 19.36 1.53 33.59
C GLN A 145 20.40 1.14 32.54
N ALA A 146 21.42 0.38 32.95
CA ALA A 146 22.49 -0.07 32.05
C ALA A 146 21.96 -0.91 30.88
N GLU A 147 20.96 -1.78 31.13
CA GLU A 147 20.37 -2.61 30.09
C GLU A 147 19.55 -1.78 29.09
N VAL A 148 18.72 -0.84 29.56
CA VAL A 148 17.96 0.05 28.67
C VAL A 148 18.89 0.93 27.84
N GLU A 149 19.95 1.47 28.44
CA GLU A 149 20.96 2.27 27.72
C GLU A 149 21.68 1.48 26.64
N ARG A 150 22.04 0.22 26.94
CA ARG A 150 22.62 -0.70 25.97
C ARG A 150 21.66 -0.93 24.80
N GLN A 151 20.39 -1.18 25.08
CA GLN A 151 19.37 -1.41 24.04
C GLN A 151 19.13 -0.17 23.17
N LEU A 152 19.02 1.02 23.78
CA LEU A 152 18.85 2.28 23.05
C LEU A 152 20.06 2.58 22.15
N ARG A 153 21.28 2.32 22.63
CA ARG A 153 22.50 2.44 21.81
C ARG A 153 22.47 1.51 20.60
N ASN A 154 22.12 0.24 20.81
CA ASN A 154 22.01 -0.72 19.70
C ASN A 154 20.95 -0.30 18.67
N ILE A 155 19.81 0.25 19.13
CA ILE A 155 18.77 0.77 18.24
C ILE A 155 19.29 1.99 17.46
N GLN A 156 19.99 2.92 18.13
CA GLN A 156 20.57 4.09 17.49
C GLN A 156 21.57 3.70 16.39
N GLU A 157 22.49 2.78 16.67
CA GLU A 157 23.45 2.26 15.69
C GLU A 157 22.73 1.62 14.50
N GLY A 158 21.71 0.79 14.76
CA GLY A 158 20.91 0.18 13.71
C GLY A 158 20.16 1.19 12.83
N VAL A 159 19.61 2.25 13.42
CA VAL A 159 18.94 3.34 12.69
C VAL A 159 19.94 4.10 11.81
N SER A 160 21.13 4.41 12.34
CA SER A 160 22.18 5.07 11.58
C SER A 160 22.66 4.24 10.38
N HIS A 161 22.79 2.92 10.55
CA HIS A 161 23.16 2.02 9.44
C HIS A 161 22.08 1.92 8.36
N ALA A 162 20.80 2.03 8.69
CA ALA A 162 19.71 1.98 7.73
C ALA A 162 19.54 3.28 6.92
N GLN A 163 20.12 4.38 7.38
CA GLN A 163 20.03 5.70 6.74
C GLN A 163 21.28 6.06 5.91
N ALA A 164 22.33 5.25 5.96
CA ALA A 164 23.58 5.40 5.19
C ALA A 164 23.53 4.62 3.87
#